data_AF-A1DJC5-F1
#
_entry.id   AF-A1DJC5-F1
#
_cell.length_a   1.000
_cell.length_b   1.000
_cell.length_c   1.000
_cell.angle_alpha   90.00
_cell.angle_beta   90.00
_cell.angle_gamma   90.00
#
_symmetry.space_group_name_H-M   'P 1'
#
loop_
_entity.id
_entity.type
_entity.pdbx_description
1 polymer ?
#
loop_
_entity_poly.entity_id
_entity_poly.type
_entity_poly.pdbx_seq_one_letter_code
_entity_poly.pdbx_strand_id
1 'polypeptide(L)'
;MQENKIAYYIEQMLERFPLMRSKGYSHPGHSADRLFQPSYLHATGKSCAKCDSSAEISREPRLDDSPVIHYGTIASGNTVVKDALTRDSIRDRHGAICLEMEAAGLMNNFPCIVIRGISDYADSHKNDRWQPFAAATAAACAKEFLEHVQPKAIEAEPAAKDILYQVHDDVAEIRELVMTEHSRRILDWITELDFDRQHNDNLKSRLEGTGLWLLQSEEFKQWISRPQQTLFCPGIPGAGKTILSSIVVEHLRTKFLDDPKQLAIKGSTVLPKQMYKSHTGNKTRPSVKDILPELSRTARSFRRIFIVIDALDEYCSSNPNELQDLLSALFTFQKDGPVNIFATSRPNSEIMSQFEGCIQREIRAQDDDILRYVNTTLPTLLRSKISRYPSVQDEVRREVVKSADGM
;
A
#
# COMPACT_ATOMS: atom_id res chain seq x y z
N MET A 1 -28.38 -49.90 4.69
CA MET A 1 -28.06 -48.52 4.27
C MET A 1 -29.32 -47.72 4.44
N GLN A 2 -29.30 -46.62 5.18
CA GLN A 2 -30.44 -45.73 5.27
C GLN A 2 -30.53 -44.96 3.95
N GLU A 3 -31.71 -44.91 3.32
CA GLU A 3 -31.93 -44.09 2.13
C GLU A 3 -31.75 -42.61 2.46
N ASN A 4 -31.19 -41.84 1.52
CA ASN A 4 -30.99 -40.41 1.71
C ASN A 4 -32.34 -39.66 1.71
N LYS A 5 -32.40 -38.53 2.40
CA LYS A 5 -33.62 -37.70 2.54
C LYS A 5 -33.67 -36.56 1.53
N ILE A 6 -32.84 -36.56 0.50
CA ILE A 6 -32.75 -35.45 -0.46
C ILE A 6 -34.08 -35.22 -1.15
N ALA A 7 -34.72 -36.27 -1.69
CA ALA A 7 -36.02 -36.17 -2.34
C ALA A 7 -37.11 -35.62 -1.40
N TYR A 8 -37.10 -36.09 -0.14
CA TYR A 8 -37.99 -35.58 0.91
C TYR A 8 -37.78 -34.08 1.17
N TYR A 9 -36.52 -33.62 1.27
CA TYR A 9 -36.23 -32.20 1.48
C TYR A 9 -36.54 -31.31 0.28
N ILE A 10 -36.43 -31.83 -0.95
CA ILE A 10 -36.88 -31.12 -2.15
C ILE A 10 -38.41 -30.97 -2.12
N GLU A 11 -39.18 -32.03 -1.84
CA GLU A 11 -40.64 -31.93 -1.78
C GLU A 11 -41.11 -31.01 -0.64
N GLN A 12 -40.50 -31.10 0.56
CA GLN A 12 -40.76 -30.12 1.63
C GLN A 12 -40.52 -28.67 1.19
N MET A 13 -39.44 -28.42 0.45
CA MET A 13 -39.15 -27.08 -0.10
C MET A 13 -40.22 -26.66 -1.09
N LEU A 14 -40.67 -27.55 -1.98
CA LEU A 14 -41.70 -27.26 -2.98
C LEU A 14 -43.09 -27.05 -2.37
N GLU A 15 -43.45 -27.79 -1.32
CA GLU A 15 -44.68 -27.59 -0.54
C GLU A 15 -44.66 -26.23 0.17
N ARG A 16 -43.54 -25.89 0.80
CA ARG A 16 -43.37 -24.63 1.52
C ARG A 16 -43.29 -23.41 0.58
N PHE A 17 -42.70 -23.60 -0.60
CA PHE A 17 -42.53 -22.55 -1.60
C PHE A 17 -43.03 -22.99 -2.98
N PRO A 18 -44.37 -23.01 -3.20
CA PRO A 18 -44.97 -23.54 -4.43
C PRO A 18 -44.48 -22.89 -5.73
N LEU A 19 -44.11 -21.60 -5.68
CA LEU A 19 -43.54 -20.87 -6.82
C LEU A 19 -42.19 -21.41 -7.30
N MET A 20 -41.47 -22.19 -6.49
CA MET A 20 -40.23 -22.82 -6.92
C MET A 20 -40.49 -23.94 -7.94
N ARG A 21 -41.67 -24.57 -7.89
CA ARG A 21 -42.08 -25.61 -8.86
C ARG A 21 -42.20 -25.02 -10.26
N SER A 22 -42.84 -23.84 -10.40
CA SER A 22 -42.93 -23.14 -11.69
C SER A 22 -41.60 -22.52 -12.16
N LYS A 23 -40.62 -22.37 -11.26
CA LYS A 23 -39.25 -21.93 -11.58
C LYS A 23 -38.29 -23.07 -11.94
N GLY A 24 -38.77 -24.31 -12.05
CA GLY A 24 -37.98 -25.45 -12.51
C GLY A 24 -37.15 -26.15 -11.43
N TYR A 25 -37.46 -25.94 -10.15
CA TYR A 25 -36.77 -26.61 -9.04
C TYR A 25 -37.26 -28.06 -8.80
N SER A 26 -38.27 -28.52 -9.54
CA SER A 26 -38.67 -29.94 -9.60
C SER A 26 -37.88 -30.69 -10.68
N HIS A 27 -37.84 -32.02 -10.59
CA HIS A 27 -37.17 -32.86 -11.58
C HIS A 27 -37.66 -32.52 -13.02
N PRO A 28 -36.76 -32.17 -13.97
CA PRO A 28 -37.15 -31.75 -15.33
C PRO A 28 -37.75 -32.84 -16.22
N GLY A 29 -37.75 -34.10 -15.75
CA GLY A 29 -38.23 -35.30 -16.46
C GLY A 29 -37.15 -35.98 -17.32
N HIS A 30 -37.27 -37.29 -17.53
CA HIS A 30 -36.28 -38.09 -18.26
C HIS A 30 -36.03 -37.64 -19.71
N SER A 31 -37.03 -37.08 -20.39
CA SER A 31 -36.86 -36.56 -21.76
C SER A 31 -35.93 -35.35 -21.84
N ALA A 32 -35.63 -34.71 -20.70
CA ALA A 32 -34.66 -33.63 -20.59
C ALA A 32 -33.22 -34.13 -20.34
N ASP A 33 -33.02 -35.40 -20.00
CA ASP A 33 -31.72 -36.01 -19.72
C ASP A 33 -31.19 -36.70 -20.99
N ARG A 34 -30.53 -35.92 -21.85
CA ARG A 34 -29.97 -36.39 -23.12
C ARG A 34 -28.44 -36.31 -23.07
N LEU A 35 -27.79 -37.46 -23.24
CA LEU A 35 -26.34 -37.59 -23.27
C LEU A 35 -25.91 -38.08 -24.66
N PHE A 36 -24.99 -37.36 -25.30
CA PHE A 36 -24.49 -37.68 -26.63
C PHE A 36 -23.09 -38.30 -26.58
N GLN A 37 -22.70 -38.97 -27.66
CA GLN A 37 -21.33 -39.45 -27.85
C GLN A 37 -20.32 -38.29 -27.70
N PRO A 38 -19.15 -38.48 -27.05
CA PRO A 38 -18.20 -37.40 -26.80
C PRO A 38 -17.71 -36.67 -28.07
N SER A 39 -17.67 -37.35 -29.21
CA SER A 39 -17.26 -36.78 -30.50
C SER A 39 -18.38 -36.03 -31.24
N TYR A 40 -19.63 -36.12 -30.77
CA TYR A 40 -20.76 -35.43 -31.39
C TYR A 40 -20.84 -33.99 -30.88
N LEU A 41 -20.83 -33.02 -31.79
CA LEU A 41 -20.94 -31.61 -31.46
C LEU A 41 -22.39 -31.13 -31.55
N HIS A 42 -22.77 -30.28 -30.59
CA HIS A 42 -24.10 -29.69 -30.52
C HIS A 42 -24.49 -28.98 -31.82
N ALA A 43 -25.68 -29.32 -32.34
CA ALA A 43 -26.25 -28.67 -33.51
C ALA A 43 -26.73 -27.25 -33.16
N THR A 44 -26.44 -26.26 -34.02
CA THR A 44 -26.74 -24.83 -33.78
C THR A 44 -28.08 -24.54 -33.05
N GLY A 45 -28.02 -23.73 -31.99
CA GLY A 45 -29.20 -23.31 -31.23
C GLY A 45 -28.93 -23.27 -29.72
N LYS A 46 -30.00 -23.09 -28.92
CA LYS A 46 -29.94 -23.11 -27.44
C LYS A 46 -30.46 -24.41 -26.81
N SER A 47 -30.93 -25.35 -27.62
CA SER A 47 -31.51 -26.61 -27.17
C SER A 47 -31.07 -27.75 -28.09
N CYS A 48 -31.20 -28.99 -27.61
CA CYS A 48 -30.85 -30.18 -28.39
C CYS A 48 -31.98 -30.61 -29.36
N ALA A 49 -32.99 -29.77 -29.61
CA ALA A 49 -34.13 -30.12 -30.47
C ALA A 49 -33.72 -30.44 -31.93
N LYS A 50 -32.56 -29.91 -32.37
CA LYS A 50 -31.98 -30.16 -33.71
C LYS A 50 -30.83 -31.19 -33.69
N CYS A 51 -30.49 -31.73 -32.52
CA CYS A 51 -29.44 -32.74 -32.40
C CYS A 51 -29.97 -34.11 -32.80
N ASP A 52 -29.13 -34.88 -33.49
CA ASP A 52 -29.42 -36.22 -33.98
C ASP A 52 -29.56 -37.19 -32.80
N SER A 53 -30.75 -37.76 -32.63
CA SER A 53 -31.04 -38.70 -31.54
C SER A 53 -30.29 -40.03 -31.70
N SER A 54 -29.81 -40.37 -32.90
CA SER A 54 -28.99 -41.58 -33.11
C SER A 54 -27.59 -41.47 -32.48
N ALA A 55 -27.12 -40.23 -32.22
CA ALA A 55 -25.87 -39.97 -31.52
C ALA A 55 -26.00 -39.99 -29.99
N GLU A 56 -27.18 -40.28 -29.45
CA GLU A 56 -27.38 -40.42 -28.00
C GLU A 56 -26.84 -41.74 -27.47
N ILE A 57 -26.25 -41.70 -26.27
CA ILE A 57 -25.76 -42.88 -25.58
C ILE A 57 -26.94 -43.58 -24.94
N SER A 58 -27.17 -44.85 -25.33
CA SER A 58 -28.13 -45.71 -24.66
C SER A 58 -27.68 -46.01 -23.23
N ARG A 59 -28.56 -45.77 -22.25
CA ARG A 59 -28.30 -45.96 -20.82
C ARG A 59 -29.45 -46.73 -20.20
N GLU A 60 -29.14 -47.50 -19.16
CA GLU A 60 -30.17 -48.18 -18.36
C GLU A 60 -31.15 -47.15 -17.77
N PRO A 61 -32.47 -47.41 -17.85
CA PRO A 61 -33.46 -46.57 -17.21
C PRO A 61 -33.21 -46.46 -15.70
N ARG A 62 -33.40 -45.26 -15.14
CA ARG A 62 -33.39 -45.10 -13.68
C ARG A 62 -34.59 -45.81 -13.07
N LEU A 63 -34.42 -46.35 -11.87
CA LEU A 63 -35.50 -46.96 -11.08
C LEU A 63 -36.53 -45.91 -10.64
N ASP A 64 -36.05 -44.72 -10.27
CA ASP A 64 -36.86 -43.56 -9.89
C ASP A 64 -36.12 -42.22 -10.14
N ASP A 65 -36.78 -41.11 -9.82
CA ASP A 65 -36.30 -39.73 -9.99
C ASP A 65 -35.49 -39.21 -8.78
N SER A 66 -35.19 -40.06 -7.80
CA SER A 66 -34.50 -39.65 -6.57
C SER A 66 -33.04 -39.31 -6.85
N PRO A 67 -32.51 -38.22 -6.24
CA PRO A 67 -31.10 -37.90 -6.35
C PRO A 67 -30.19 -38.96 -5.71
N VAL A 68 -29.01 -39.15 -6.31
CA VAL A 68 -27.96 -40.04 -5.83
C VAL A 68 -26.73 -39.23 -5.45
N ILE A 69 -26.13 -39.54 -4.30
CA ILE A 69 -24.90 -38.91 -3.84
C ILE A 69 -23.72 -39.67 -4.43
N HIS A 70 -22.81 -38.95 -5.08
CA HIS A 70 -21.54 -39.48 -5.56
C HIS A 70 -20.39 -38.88 -4.77
N TYR A 71 -19.49 -39.74 -4.27
CA TYR A 71 -18.29 -39.33 -3.55
C TYR A 71 -17.07 -39.49 -4.46
N GLY A 72 -16.28 -38.43 -4.58
CA GLY A 72 -15.05 -38.46 -5.38
C GLY A 72 -14.47 -37.09 -5.61
N THR A 73 -13.38 -37.06 -6.38
CA THR A 73 -12.64 -35.83 -6.70
C THR A 73 -13.49 -34.90 -7.56
N ILE A 74 -13.59 -33.64 -7.15
CA ILE A 74 -14.18 -32.56 -7.94
C ILE A 74 -13.02 -31.72 -8.49
N ALA A 75 -12.89 -31.64 -9.81
CA ALA A 75 -11.89 -30.77 -10.43
C ALA A 75 -12.42 -29.34 -10.52
N SER A 76 -11.65 -28.41 -9.97
CA SER A 76 -12.00 -27.00 -9.88
C SER A 76 -11.14 -26.15 -10.80
N GLY A 77 -11.73 -25.20 -11.53
CA GLY A 77 -10.98 -24.28 -12.36
C GLY A 77 -11.76 -23.05 -12.79
N ASN A 78 -11.08 -21.97 -13.17
CA ASN A 78 -11.72 -20.71 -13.55
C ASN A 78 -12.28 -20.67 -14.99
N THR A 79 -12.27 -21.80 -15.71
CA THR A 79 -12.66 -21.88 -17.12
C THR A 79 -13.81 -22.86 -17.30
N VAL A 80 -14.86 -22.45 -18.04
CA VAL A 80 -15.99 -23.32 -18.34
C VAL A 80 -15.54 -24.42 -19.31
N VAL A 81 -15.68 -25.68 -18.93
CA VAL A 81 -15.51 -26.82 -19.83
C VAL A 81 -16.83 -27.08 -20.57
N LYS A 82 -16.79 -27.00 -21.90
CA LYS A 82 -17.93 -27.27 -22.81
C LYS A 82 -17.51 -28.25 -23.92
N ASP A 83 -16.59 -29.13 -23.61
CA ASP A 83 -16.00 -30.08 -24.56
C ASP A 83 -15.85 -31.44 -23.88
N ALA A 84 -16.55 -32.43 -24.41
CA ALA A 84 -16.62 -33.76 -23.81
C ALA A 84 -15.26 -34.46 -23.78
N LEU A 85 -14.42 -34.25 -24.79
CA LEU A 85 -13.07 -34.82 -24.86
C LEU A 85 -12.15 -34.21 -23.80
N THR A 86 -12.22 -32.89 -23.60
CA THR A 86 -11.51 -32.19 -22.53
C THR A 86 -11.96 -32.68 -21.16
N ARG A 87 -13.27 -32.79 -20.92
CA ARG A 87 -13.83 -33.35 -19.68
C ARG A 87 -13.32 -34.77 -19.43
N ASP A 88 -13.39 -35.65 -20.43
CA ASP A 88 -12.95 -37.03 -20.31
C ASP A 88 -11.44 -37.11 -20.03
N SER A 89 -10.64 -36.23 -20.65
CA SER A 89 -9.22 -36.12 -20.33
C SER A 89 -8.96 -35.71 -18.88
N ILE A 90 -9.75 -34.78 -18.32
CA ILE A 90 -9.65 -34.37 -16.91
C ILE A 90 -10.04 -35.53 -16.00
N ARG A 91 -11.13 -36.25 -16.31
CA ARG A 91 -11.56 -37.46 -15.60
C ARG A 91 -10.43 -38.50 -15.57
N ASP A 92 -9.88 -38.85 -16.72
CA ASP A 92 -8.90 -39.93 -16.84
C ASP A 92 -7.56 -39.58 -16.17
N ARG A 93 -7.14 -38.30 -16.21
CA ARG A 93 -5.89 -37.86 -15.59
C ARG A 93 -5.99 -37.68 -14.08
N HIS A 94 -7.12 -37.19 -13.57
CA HIS A 94 -7.26 -36.76 -12.17
C HIS A 94 -8.25 -37.59 -11.35
N GLY A 95 -8.91 -38.58 -11.96
CA GLY A 95 -9.99 -39.33 -11.33
C GLY A 95 -11.20 -38.44 -10.98
N ALA A 96 -11.34 -37.30 -11.65
CA ALA A 96 -12.39 -36.33 -11.36
C ALA A 96 -13.76 -36.83 -11.82
N ILE A 97 -14.74 -36.79 -10.91
CA ILE A 97 -16.13 -37.19 -11.18
C ILE A 97 -17.04 -36.00 -11.49
N CYS A 98 -16.58 -34.78 -11.21
CA CYS A 98 -17.33 -33.55 -11.38
C CYS A 98 -16.39 -32.39 -11.71
N LEU A 99 -16.87 -31.44 -12.51
CA LEU A 99 -16.18 -30.18 -12.81
C LEU A 99 -16.97 -29.02 -12.22
N GLU A 100 -16.30 -28.10 -11.54
CA GLU A 100 -16.90 -26.88 -11.00
C GLU A 100 -15.92 -25.69 -11.09
N MET A 101 -16.39 -24.47 -10.81
CA MET A 101 -15.62 -23.26 -11.13
C MET A 101 -15.36 -22.29 -9.98
N GLU A 102 -15.84 -22.58 -8.78
CA GLU A 102 -15.87 -21.61 -7.69
C GLU A 102 -15.08 -22.05 -6.44
N ALA A 103 -14.80 -23.34 -6.23
CA ALA A 103 -14.16 -23.78 -4.98
C ALA A 103 -12.62 -23.70 -4.97
N ALA A 104 -11.95 -23.61 -6.12
CA ALA A 104 -10.48 -23.53 -6.21
C ALA A 104 -9.87 -22.40 -5.38
N GLY A 105 -10.57 -21.27 -5.27
CA GLY A 105 -10.12 -20.11 -4.49
C GLY A 105 -10.26 -20.28 -2.97
N LEU A 106 -11.03 -21.27 -2.51
CA LEU A 106 -11.35 -21.49 -1.11
C LEU A 106 -10.55 -22.65 -0.50
N MET A 107 -10.35 -23.73 -1.27
CA MET A 107 -9.76 -24.98 -0.79
C MET A 107 -8.31 -24.87 -0.28
N ASN A 108 -7.54 -23.88 -0.74
CA ASN A 108 -6.16 -23.68 -0.27
C ASN A 108 -6.06 -22.92 1.06
N ASN A 109 -7.16 -22.31 1.52
CA ASN A 109 -7.12 -21.32 2.61
C ASN A 109 -7.84 -21.79 3.87
N PHE A 110 -8.76 -22.75 3.79
CA PHE A 110 -9.38 -23.37 4.97
C PHE A 110 -9.98 -24.74 4.67
N PRO A 111 -10.06 -25.64 5.67
CA PRO A 111 -10.74 -26.92 5.52
C PRO A 111 -12.19 -26.73 5.08
N CYS A 112 -12.55 -27.25 3.90
CA CYS A 112 -13.92 -27.18 3.41
C CYS A 112 -14.34 -28.45 2.68
N ILE A 113 -15.66 -28.67 2.65
CA ILE A 113 -16.31 -29.73 1.86
C ILE A 113 -17.12 -29.05 0.77
N VAL A 114 -16.98 -29.54 -0.45
CA VAL A 114 -17.69 -29.01 -1.62
C VAL A 114 -18.86 -29.93 -1.95
N ILE A 115 -20.09 -29.41 -1.88
CA ILE A 115 -21.31 -30.13 -2.28
C ILE A 115 -21.82 -29.50 -3.58
N ARG A 116 -21.97 -30.33 -4.63
CA ARG A 116 -22.42 -29.89 -5.95
C ARG A 116 -23.59 -30.71 -6.45
N GLY A 117 -24.58 -30.02 -7.02
CA GLY A 117 -25.60 -30.63 -7.85
C GLY A 117 -25.15 -30.62 -9.31
N ILE A 118 -25.48 -31.68 -10.04
CA ILE A 118 -25.07 -31.84 -11.45
C ILE A 118 -26.16 -31.25 -12.35
N SER A 119 -25.79 -30.28 -13.19
CA SER A 119 -26.71 -29.61 -14.13
C SER A 119 -26.43 -29.90 -15.59
N ASP A 120 -25.26 -30.44 -15.93
CA ASP A 120 -24.88 -30.72 -17.31
C ASP A 120 -23.73 -31.71 -17.37
N TYR A 121 -23.38 -32.11 -18.59
CA TYR A 121 -22.33 -33.07 -18.88
C TYR A 121 -20.99 -32.41 -19.21
N ALA A 122 -20.80 -31.10 -18.97
CA ALA A 122 -19.60 -30.34 -19.34
C ALA A 122 -19.17 -30.53 -20.81
N ASP A 123 -20.14 -30.68 -21.70
CA ASP A 123 -19.95 -30.88 -23.13
C ASP A 123 -20.53 -29.72 -23.95
N SER A 124 -20.53 -29.87 -25.28
CA SER A 124 -21.05 -28.85 -26.18
C SER A 124 -22.57 -28.65 -26.08
N HIS A 125 -23.31 -29.57 -25.42
CA HIS A 125 -24.77 -29.56 -25.26
C HIS A 125 -25.23 -28.89 -23.96
N LYS A 126 -24.29 -28.37 -23.15
CA LYS A 126 -24.55 -27.66 -21.89
C LYS A 126 -25.66 -26.61 -22.07
N ASN A 127 -26.63 -26.63 -21.15
CA ASN A 127 -27.73 -25.68 -21.07
C ASN A 127 -28.17 -25.46 -19.61
N ASP A 128 -29.00 -24.44 -19.38
CA ASP A 128 -29.33 -24.00 -18.02
C ASP A 128 -30.58 -24.69 -17.43
N ARG A 129 -31.20 -25.63 -18.14
CA ARG A 129 -32.51 -26.21 -17.76
C ARG A 129 -32.47 -26.95 -16.42
N TRP A 130 -31.37 -27.64 -16.13
CA TRP A 130 -31.21 -28.45 -14.93
C TRP A 130 -30.65 -27.66 -13.74
N GLN A 131 -30.19 -26.42 -13.92
CA GLN A 131 -29.54 -25.64 -12.85
C GLN A 131 -30.43 -25.46 -11.61
N PRO A 132 -31.74 -25.13 -11.72
CA PRO A 132 -32.57 -24.95 -10.52
C PRO A 132 -32.74 -26.25 -9.73
N PHE A 133 -32.98 -27.38 -10.42
CA PHE A 133 -33.09 -28.69 -9.78
C PHE A 133 -31.75 -29.16 -9.16
N ALA A 134 -30.64 -28.93 -9.86
CA ALA A 134 -29.30 -29.21 -9.35
C ALA A 134 -29.00 -28.40 -8.08
N ALA A 135 -29.36 -27.11 -8.06
CA ALA A 135 -29.23 -26.25 -6.88
C ALA A 135 -30.09 -26.75 -5.72
N ALA A 136 -31.35 -27.14 -5.97
CA ALA A 136 -32.23 -27.75 -4.97
C ALA A 136 -31.61 -29.00 -4.36
N THR A 137 -31.08 -29.87 -5.21
CA THR A 137 -30.44 -31.14 -4.83
C THR A 137 -29.20 -30.90 -3.97
N ALA A 138 -28.34 -29.95 -4.36
CA ALA A 138 -27.16 -29.57 -3.58
C ALA A 138 -27.54 -29.03 -2.20
N ALA A 139 -28.55 -28.16 -2.13
CA ALA A 139 -29.03 -27.58 -0.87
C ALA A 139 -29.67 -28.63 0.05
N ALA A 140 -30.46 -29.55 -0.51
CA ALA A 140 -31.06 -30.66 0.23
C ALA A 140 -29.98 -31.63 0.75
N CYS A 141 -28.97 -31.95 -0.06
CA CYS A 141 -27.81 -32.74 0.37
C CYS A 141 -27.03 -32.03 1.50
N ALA A 142 -26.80 -30.72 1.38
CA ALA A 142 -26.13 -29.93 2.41
C ALA A 142 -26.94 -29.90 3.73
N LYS A 143 -28.28 -29.76 3.65
CA LYS A 143 -29.16 -29.85 4.82
C LYS A 143 -29.03 -31.20 5.52
N GLU A 144 -29.13 -32.29 4.77
CA GLU A 144 -28.99 -33.64 5.32
C GLU A 144 -27.61 -33.86 5.94
N PHE A 145 -26.56 -33.39 5.28
CA PHE A 145 -25.20 -33.44 5.80
C PHE A 145 -25.10 -32.72 7.15
N LEU A 146 -25.60 -31.48 7.24
CA LEU A 146 -25.55 -30.68 8.46
C LEU A 146 -26.34 -31.29 9.63
N GLU A 147 -27.38 -32.08 9.39
CA GLU A 147 -28.09 -32.83 10.44
C GLU A 147 -27.22 -33.91 11.10
N HIS A 148 -26.17 -34.37 10.42
CA HIS A 148 -25.23 -35.39 10.90
C HIS A 148 -23.91 -34.79 11.44
N VAL A 149 -23.63 -33.51 11.17
CA VAL A 149 -22.42 -32.85 11.67
C VAL A 149 -22.62 -32.45 13.14
N GLN A 150 -21.76 -32.95 14.02
CA GLN A 150 -21.80 -32.59 15.44
C GLN A 150 -21.19 -31.20 15.65
N PRO A 151 -21.88 -30.24 16.31
CA PRO A 151 -21.34 -28.90 16.55
C PRO A 151 -19.98 -28.90 17.26
N LYS A 152 -19.79 -29.83 18.22
CA LYS A 152 -18.52 -30.00 18.96
C LYS A 152 -17.32 -30.33 18.07
N ALA A 153 -17.53 -30.96 16.91
CA ALA A 153 -16.45 -31.28 15.98
C ALA A 153 -16.00 -30.05 15.17
N ILE A 154 -16.80 -28.97 15.16
CA ILE A 154 -16.51 -27.74 14.42
C ILE A 154 -15.92 -26.66 15.33
N GLU A 155 -16.18 -26.70 16.65
CA GLU A 155 -15.69 -25.70 17.62
C GLU A 155 -14.16 -25.58 17.68
N ALA A 156 -13.42 -26.61 17.28
CA ALA A 156 -11.96 -26.60 17.23
C ALA A 156 -11.39 -26.03 15.93
N GLU A 157 -12.21 -25.84 14.89
CA GLU A 157 -11.77 -25.33 13.59
C GLU A 157 -11.86 -23.80 13.56
N PRO A 158 -10.84 -23.09 13.02
CA PRO A 158 -10.89 -21.64 12.87
C PRO A 158 -12.06 -21.22 11.98
N ALA A 159 -12.78 -20.17 12.36
CA ALA A 159 -13.82 -19.64 11.48
C ALA A 159 -13.17 -19.01 10.24
N ALA A 160 -13.74 -19.24 9.06
CA ALA A 160 -13.21 -18.70 7.81
C ALA A 160 -13.02 -17.16 7.84
N LYS A 161 -13.83 -16.44 8.62
CA LYS A 161 -13.70 -14.99 8.83
C LYS A 161 -12.38 -14.61 9.49
N ASP A 162 -11.87 -15.41 10.43
CA ASP A 162 -10.67 -15.10 11.21
C ASP A 162 -9.43 -15.27 10.33
N ILE A 163 -9.41 -16.31 9.49
CA ILE A 163 -8.38 -16.53 8.46
C ILE A 163 -8.40 -15.39 7.43
N LEU A 164 -9.58 -14.94 7.00
CA LEU A 164 -9.74 -13.81 6.07
C LEU A 164 -9.19 -12.49 6.64
N TYR A 165 -9.39 -12.23 7.94
CA TYR A 165 -8.81 -11.06 8.60
C TYR A 165 -7.28 -11.13 8.63
N GLN A 166 -6.71 -12.29 8.97
CA GLN A 166 -5.27 -12.47 9.01
C GLN A 166 -4.62 -12.22 7.64
N VAL A 167 -5.19 -12.77 6.56
CA VAL A 167 -4.70 -12.52 5.20
C VAL A 167 -4.81 -11.04 4.81
N HIS A 168 -5.86 -10.33 5.26
CA HIS A 168 -6.00 -8.91 4.99
C HIS A 168 -4.88 -8.09 5.64
N ASP A 169 -4.57 -8.39 6.91
CA ASP A 169 -3.52 -7.72 7.67
C ASP A 169 -2.13 -8.02 7.05
N ASP A 170 -1.84 -9.28 6.71
CA ASP A 170 -0.61 -9.67 6.05
C ASP A 170 -0.43 -8.95 4.69
N VAL A 171 -1.51 -8.82 3.91
CA VAL A 171 -1.48 -8.08 2.62
C VAL A 171 -1.28 -6.58 2.84
N ALA A 172 -1.84 -6.01 3.90
CA ALA A 172 -1.63 -4.60 4.25
C ALA A 172 -0.16 -4.35 4.62
N GLU A 173 0.45 -5.22 5.44
CA GLU A 173 1.85 -5.14 5.84
C GLU A 173 2.79 -5.29 4.62
N ILE A 174 2.56 -6.30 3.77
CA ILE A 174 3.33 -6.50 2.53
C ILE A 174 3.23 -5.27 1.63
N ARG A 175 2.03 -4.67 1.51
CA ARG A 175 1.83 -3.47 0.69
C ARG A 175 2.64 -2.30 1.23
N GLU A 176 2.71 -2.12 2.54
CA GLU A 176 3.52 -1.07 3.16
C GLU A 176 5.02 -1.28 2.92
N LEU A 177 5.51 -2.51 3.10
CA LEU A 177 6.91 -2.88 2.83
C LEU A 177 7.30 -2.64 1.37
N VAL A 178 6.48 -3.09 0.42
CA VAL A 178 6.73 -2.91 -1.02
C VAL A 178 6.72 -1.43 -1.42
N MET A 179 5.81 -0.64 -0.84
CA MET A 179 5.75 0.80 -1.10
C MET A 179 7.00 1.51 -0.56
N THR A 180 7.47 1.12 0.62
CA THR A 180 8.69 1.67 1.25
C THR A 180 9.93 1.41 0.42
N GLU A 181 10.15 0.17 -0.02
CA GLU A 181 11.28 -0.20 -0.88
C GLU A 181 11.24 0.53 -2.22
N HIS A 182 10.05 0.68 -2.80
CA HIS A 182 9.88 1.40 -4.06
C HIS A 182 10.19 2.89 -3.92
N SER A 183 9.73 3.54 -2.86
CA SER A 183 10.07 4.94 -2.57
C SER A 183 11.58 5.13 -2.42
N ARG A 184 12.25 4.23 -1.68
CA ARG A 184 13.71 4.27 -1.51
C ARG A 184 14.45 4.23 -2.84
N ARG A 185 14.08 3.28 -3.71
CA ARG A 185 14.68 3.16 -5.05
C ARG A 185 14.48 4.37 -5.95
N ILE A 186 13.37 5.09 -5.80
CA ILE A 186 13.14 6.32 -6.56
C ILE A 186 14.00 7.46 -5.98
N LEU A 187 14.11 7.58 -4.66
CA LEU A 187 14.97 8.58 -4.02
C LEU A 187 16.45 8.39 -4.39
N ASP A 188 16.95 7.15 -4.30
CA ASP A 188 18.31 6.78 -4.70
C ASP A 188 18.57 7.05 -6.20
N TRP A 189 17.52 7.02 -7.03
CA TRP A 189 17.63 7.34 -8.45
C TRP A 189 17.64 8.85 -8.72
N ILE A 190 16.89 9.64 -7.94
CA ILE A 190 16.86 11.11 -8.07
C ILE A 190 18.19 11.71 -7.62
N THR A 191 18.78 11.17 -6.55
CA THR A 191 20.04 11.68 -5.99
C THR A 191 20.83 10.55 -5.33
N GLU A 192 22.15 10.58 -5.48
CA GLU A 192 23.07 9.67 -4.76
C GLU A 192 23.32 10.14 -3.31
N LEU A 193 22.79 11.31 -2.92
CA LEU A 193 22.97 11.87 -1.60
C LEU A 193 22.01 11.23 -0.58
N ASP A 194 22.58 10.61 0.45
CA ASP A 194 21.84 10.13 1.61
C ASP A 194 21.61 11.27 2.61
N PHE A 195 20.59 12.10 2.33
CA PHE A 195 20.22 13.23 3.17
C PHE A 195 19.79 12.81 4.58
N ASP A 196 19.22 11.62 4.75
CA ASP A 196 18.83 11.09 6.06
C ASP A 196 20.06 10.80 6.92
N ARG A 197 21.10 10.20 6.33
CA ARG A 197 22.37 10.01 7.02
C ARG A 197 23.02 11.33 7.42
N GLN A 198 23.14 12.28 6.50
CA GLN A 198 23.73 13.59 6.79
C GLN A 198 22.97 14.32 7.91
N HIS A 199 21.64 14.31 7.84
CA HIS A 199 20.78 14.89 8.87
C HIS A 199 20.99 14.22 10.25
N ASN A 200 21.02 12.89 10.29
CA ASN A 200 21.23 12.14 11.54
C ASN A 200 22.62 12.39 12.13
N ASP A 201 23.67 12.48 11.30
CA ASP A 201 25.03 12.76 11.76
C ASP A 201 25.16 14.20 12.29
N ASN A 202 24.49 15.16 11.64
CA ASN A 202 24.36 16.54 12.14
C ASN A 202 23.62 16.61 13.49
N LEU A 203 22.51 15.87 13.65
CA LEU A 203 21.79 15.83 14.93
C LEU A 203 22.59 15.16 16.05
N LYS A 204 23.35 14.10 15.74
CA LYS A 204 24.23 13.41 16.72
C LYS A 204 25.40 14.27 17.16
N SER A 205 25.94 15.11 16.27
CA SER A 205 27.03 16.03 16.61
C SER A 205 26.55 17.25 17.41
N ARG A 206 25.25 17.55 17.40
CA ARG A 206 24.65 18.62 18.22
C ARG A 206 24.66 18.24 19.70
N LEU A 207 25.04 19.19 20.56
CA LEU A 207 24.77 19.08 21.99
C LEU A 207 23.27 19.20 22.27
N GLU A 208 22.71 18.25 23.02
CA GLU A 208 21.28 18.28 23.34
C GLU A 208 20.88 19.57 24.08
N GLY A 209 19.75 20.15 23.66
CA GLY A 209 19.21 21.37 24.24
C GLY A 209 19.74 22.68 23.63
N THR A 210 20.66 22.64 22.65
CA THR A 210 21.09 23.84 21.90
C THR A 210 20.27 24.06 20.63
N GLY A 211 20.27 25.30 20.13
CA GLY A 211 19.59 25.69 18.89
C GLY A 211 18.06 25.77 18.99
N LEU A 212 17.49 25.55 20.19
CA LEU A 212 16.04 25.62 20.43
C LEU A 212 15.49 27.04 20.36
N TRP A 213 16.35 28.05 20.56
CA TRP A 213 15.99 29.46 20.48
C TRP A 213 15.35 29.82 19.14
N LEU A 214 15.77 29.18 18.04
CA LEU A 214 15.20 29.42 16.71
C LEU A 214 13.75 28.95 16.67
N LEU A 215 13.46 27.76 17.19
CA LEU A 215 12.09 27.22 17.25
C LEU A 215 11.16 28.04 18.16
N GLN A 216 11.74 28.72 19.15
CA GLN A 216 11.03 29.57 20.11
C GLN A 216 10.84 31.01 19.61
N SER A 217 11.54 31.39 18.53
CA SER A 217 11.50 32.73 17.96
C SER A 217 10.11 33.03 17.38
N GLU A 218 9.75 34.32 17.37
CA GLU A 218 8.45 34.74 16.82
C GLU A 218 8.41 34.55 15.30
N GLU A 219 9.55 34.77 14.64
CA GLU A 219 9.74 34.57 13.21
C GLU A 219 9.47 33.11 12.80
N PHE A 220 10.00 32.15 13.55
CA PHE A 220 9.74 30.73 13.30
C PHE A 220 8.28 30.33 13.57
N LYS A 221 7.70 30.82 14.67
CA LYS A 221 6.29 30.60 15.01
C LYS A 221 5.36 31.19 13.94
N GLN A 222 5.67 32.39 13.44
CA GLN A 222 4.95 33.03 12.35
C GLN A 222 5.06 32.20 11.08
N TRP A 223 6.28 31.80 10.69
CA TRP A 223 6.53 30.98 9.51
C TRP A 223 5.76 29.66 9.52
N ILE A 224 5.76 28.93 10.64
CA ILE A 224 5.07 27.64 10.71
C ILE A 224 3.54 27.78 10.81
N SER A 225 3.02 28.93 11.26
CA SER A 225 1.59 29.12 11.55
C SER A 225 0.67 29.09 10.33
N ARG A 226 1.11 29.62 9.17
CA ARG A 226 0.30 29.72 7.94
C ARG A 226 1.05 29.20 6.70
N PRO A 227 0.34 28.68 5.68
CA PRO A 227 0.97 28.28 4.42
C PRO A 227 1.56 29.49 3.68
N GLN A 228 2.39 29.24 2.66
CA GLN A 228 2.93 30.30 1.78
C GLN A 228 3.79 31.33 2.53
N GLN A 229 4.55 30.89 3.53
CA GLN A 229 5.50 31.73 4.25
C GLN A 229 6.92 31.33 3.91
N THR A 230 7.81 32.31 3.88
CA THR A 230 9.25 32.12 3.66
C THR A 230 10.01 32.69 4.85
N LEU A 231 10.85 31.86 5.47
CA LEU A 231 11.78 32.23 6.52
C LEU A 231 13.21 32.12 5.99
N PHE A 232 13.87 33.26 5.84
CA PHE A 232 15.26 33.35 5.41
C PHE A 232 16.17 33.66 6.59
N CYS A 233 17.22 32.87 6.73
CA CYS A 233 18.11 32.91 7.88
C CYS A 233 19.56 33.15 7.45
N PRO A 234 19.99 34.41 7.30
CA PRO A 234 21.39 34.72 7.04
C PRO A 234 22.23 34.44 8.30
N GLY A 235 23.46 33.99 8.14
CA GLY A 235 24.35 33.79 9.28
C GLY A 235 25.81 33.65 8.87
N ILE A 236 26.73 34.13 9.71
CA ILE A 236 28.17 34.05 9.46
C ILE A 236 28.65 32.58 9.36
N PRO A 237 29.81 32.32 8.73
CA PRO A 237 30.45 31.01 8.82
C PRO A 237 30.63 30.57 10.28
N GLY A 238 30.40 29.29 10.58
CA GLY A 238 30.55 28.74 11.93
C GLY A 238 29.29 28.80 12.81
N ALA A 239 28.38 29.77 12.62
CA ALA A 239 27.21 30.03 13.48
C ALA A 239 26.14 28.91 13.59
N GLY A 240 26.38 27.73 13.02
CA GLY A 240 25.52 26.55 13.19
C GLY A 240 24.34 26.43 12.23
N LYS A 241 24.35 27.12 11.07
CA LYS A 241 23.26 27.08 10.06
C LYS A 241 22.79 25.66 9.72
N THR A 242 23.71 24.78 9.34
CA THR A 242 23.42 23.37 8.98
C THR A 242 22.86 22.55 10.14
N ILE A 243 23.36 22.79 11.36
CA ILE A 243 22.81 22.17 12.57
C ILE A 243 21.36 22.66 12.77
N LEU A 244 21.11 23.97 12.70
CA LEU A 244 19.77 24.54 12.85
C LEU A 244 18.80 24.04 11.76
N SER A 245 19.23 23.93 10.50
CA SER A 245 18.44 23.30 9.42
C SER A 245 18.01 21.88 9.79
N SER A 246 18.92 21.10 10.39
CA SER A 246 18.62 19.75 10.89
C SER A 246 17.64 19.79 12.07
N ILE A 247 17.76 20.75 13.00
CA ILE A 247 16.78 20.92 14.08
C ILE A 247 15.39 21.24 13.53
N VAL A 248 15.30 22.10 12.51
CA VAL A 248 14.03 22.46 11.87
C VAL A 248 13.39 21.24 11.22
N VAL A 249 14.15 20.45 10.45
CA VAL A 249 13.64 19.21 9.82
C VAL A 249 13.11 18.24 10.88
N GLU A 250 13.83 18.04 11.98
CA GLU A 250 13.41 17.11 13.04
C GLU A 250 12.17 17.61 13.79
N HIS A 251 12.09 18.92 14.04
CA HIS A 251 10.90 19.54 14.63
C HIS A 251 9.67 19.37 13.73
N LEU A 252 9.82 19.58 12.42
CA LEU A 252 8.73 19.40 11.45
C LEU A 252 8.28 17.94 11.38
N ARG A 253 9.23 16.99 11.35
CA ARG A 253 8.94 15.55 11.41
C ARG A 253 8.11 15.24 12.65
N THR A 254 8.58 15.62 13.83
CA THR A 254 7.90 15.32 15.10
C THR A 254 6.54 16.01 15.22
N LYS A 255 6.43 17.28 14.84
CA LYS A 255 5.20 18.08 15.00
C LYS A 255 4.07 17.64 14.06
N PHE A 256 4.41 17.12 12.89
CA PHE A 256 3.44 16.71 11.87
C PHE A 256 3.42 15.19 11.64
N LEU A 257 4.04 14.42 12.54
CA LEU A 257 4.18 12.96 12.47
C LEU A 257 2.82 12.21 12.44
N ASP A 258 1.77 12.82 13.01
CA ASP A 258 0.40 12.28 13.07
C ASP A 258 -0.51 12.75 11.92
N ASP A 259 -0.01 13.50 10.93
CA ASP A 259 -0.79 13.80 9.72
C ASP A 259 -0.76 12.57 8.79
N PRO A 260 -1.89 11.86 8.58
CA PRO A 260 -1.93 10.61 7.81
C PRO A 260 -1.51 10.76 6.34
N LYS A 261 -1.32 12.00 5.87
CA LYS A 261 -0.81 12.29 4.52
C LYS A 261 0.71 12.47 4.46
N GLN A 262 1.43 12.55 5.58
CA GLN A 262 2.90 12.68 5.65
C GLN A 262 3.66 11.34 5.69
N LEU A 263 3.04 10.24 5.30
CA LEU A 263 3.76 8.99 5.02
C LEU A 263 4.87 9.15 3.93
N ALA A 264 5.09 10.33 3.36
CA ALA A 264 6.20 10.64 2.47
C ALA A 264 7.61 10.41 3.07
N ILE A 265 7.77 10.40 4.40
CA ILE A 265 9.06 10.13 5.09
C ILE A 265 9.12 8.67 5.60
N LYS A 266 7.97 7.99 5.74
CA LYS A 266 7.86 6.57 6.10
C LYS A 266 7.26 5.74 4.95
N GLY A 267 7.83 5.86 3.74
CA GLY A 267 7.58 4.88 2.67
C GLY A 267 6.28 4.98 1.87
N SER A 268 5.41 5.96 2.11
CA SER A 268 4.27 6.28 1.24
C SER A 268 4.45 7.66 0.62
N THR A 269 5.35 7.74 -0.36
CA THR A 269 5.45 8.92 -1.22
C THR A 269 4.90 8.55 -2.58
N VAL A 270 3.93 9.34 -3.03
CA VAL A 270 3.42 9.40 -4.39
C VAL A 270 4.52 9.99 -5.30
N LEU A 271 5.70 9.37 -5.30
CA LEU A 271 6.73 9.70 -6.27
C LEU A 271 6.24 9.23 -7.65
N PRO A 272 6.61 9.93 -8.74
CA PRO A 272 5.98 9.72 -10.03
C PRO A 272 6.51 8.41 -10.62
N LYS A 273 5.88 7.28 -10.26
CA LYS A 273 6.26 5.92 -10.72
C LYS A 273 6.39 5.87 -12.25
N GLN A 274 5.61 6.70 -12.95
CA GLN A 274 5.67 6.85 -14.40
C GLN A 274 6.99 7.49 -14.87
N MET A 275 7.44 8.57 -14.22
CA MET A 275 8.73 9.21 -14.49
C MET A 275 9.90 8.26 -14.18
N TYR A 276 9.86 7.55 -13.05
CA TYR A 276 10.86 6.52 -12.74
C TYR A 276 10.94 5.44 -13.83
N LYS A 277 9.79 4.89 -14.26
CA LYS A 277 9.73 3.85 -15.29
C LYS A 277 10.22 4.35 -16.67
N SER A 278 9.84 5.55 -17.08
CA SER A 278 10.25 6.10 -18.38
C SER A 278 11.75 6.34 -18.47
N HIS A 279 12.35 6.90 -17.42
CA HIS A 279 13.77 7.23 -17.41
C HIS A 279 14.66 6.02 -17.12
N THR A 280 14.24 5.08 -16.27
CA THR A 280 14.99 3.82 -16.05
C THR A 280 15.00 2.94 -17.29
N GLY A 281 13.90 2.88 -18.06
CA GLY A 281 13.85 2.20 -19.36
C GLY A 281 14.83 2.80 -20.38
N ASN A 282 15.04 4.12 -20.33
CA ASN A 282 15.93 4.86 -21.23
C ASN A 282 17.34 5.10 -20.68
N LYS A 283 17.65 4.63 -19.46
CA LYS A 283 18.91 4.89 -18.72
C LYS A 283 19.29 6.38 -18.62
N THR A 284 18.31 7.25 -18.39
CA THR A 284 18.53 8.70 -18.21
C THR A 284 18.19 9.17 -16.80
N ARG A 285 18.67 10.35 -16.40
CA ARG A 285 18.25 11.07 -15.19
C ARG A 285 17.21 12.14 -15.54
N PRO A 286 16.29 12.47 -14.62
CA PRO A 286 15.29 13.51 -14.86
C PRO A 286 15.93 14.88 -14.73
N SER A 287 15.57 15.80 -15.61
CA SER A 287 15.98 17.21 -15.49
C SER A 287 15.07 17.96 -14.49
N VAL A 288 15.47 19.17 -14.07
CA VAL A 288 14.61 20.05 -13.25
C VAL A 288 13.25 20.30 -13.93
N LYS A 289 13.22 20.38 -15.27
CA LYS A 289 11.99 20.55 -16.07
C LYS A 289 11.08 19.32 -16.01
N ASP A 290 11.63 18.13 -15.77
CA ASP A 290 10.86 16.90 -15.60
C ASP A 290 10.36 16.77 -14.15
N ILE A 291 11.15 17.18 -13.16
CA ILE A 291 10.82 17.06 -11.74
C ILE A 291 9.73 18.05 -11.31
N LEU A 292 9.80 19.30 -11.77
CA LEU A 292 8.92 20.38 -11.29
C LEU A 292 7.43 20.13 -11.53
N PRO A 293 6.96 19.70 -12.72
CA PRO A 293 5.55 19.38 -12.94
C PRO A 293 5.05 18.24 -12.03
N GLU A 294 5.91 17.25 -11.78
CA GLU A 294 5.52 16.08 -11.01
C GLU A 294 5.52 16.36 -9.51
N LEU A 295 6.49 17.14 -9.04
CA LEU A 295 6.50 17.71 -7.70
C LEU A 295 5.23 18.55 -7.49
N SER A 296 4.87 19.38 -8.46
CA SER A 296 3.65 20.20 -8.44
C SER A 296 2.37 19.37 -8.38
N ARG A 297 2.30 18.26 -9.13
CA ARG A 297 1.15 17.35 -9.06
C ARG A 297 1.05 16.67 -7.71
N THR A 298 2.17 16.20 -7.19
CA THR A 298 2.27 15.51 -5.90
C THR A 298 1.90 16.45 -4.76
N ALA A 299 2.38 17.68 -4.82
CA ALA A 299 2.16 18.75 -3.85
C ALA A 299 0.67 19.02 -3.56
N ARG A 300 -0.18 18.97 -4.58
CA ARG A 300 -1.63 19.20 -4.43
C ARG A 300 -2.32 18.21 -3.50
N SER A 301 -1.73 17.05 -3.24
CA SER A 301 -2.28 16.06 -2.30
C SER A 301 -2.03 16.40 -0.83
N PHE A 302 -1.08 17.31 -0.55
CA PHE A 302 -0.66 17.68 0.80
C PHE A 302 -1.31 18.98 1.24
N ARG A 303 -1.75 19.02 2.51
CA ARG A 303 -2.32 20.23 3.13
C ARG A 303 -1.26 21.29 3.45
N ARG A 304 -0.02 20.85 3.67
CA ARG A 304 1.16 21.65 4.02
C ARG A 304 2.41 20.99 3.45
N ILE A 305 3.30 21.79 2.90
CA ILE A 305 4.61 21.34 2.39
C ILE A 305 5.67 22.26 2.98
N PHE A 306 6.77 21.69 3.45
CA PHE A 306 7.92 22.44 3.93
C PHE A 306 9.14 22.08 3.09
N ILE A 307 9.81 23.10 2.55
CA ILE A 307 11.08 22.97 1.84
C ILE A 307 12.15 23.61 2.71
N VAL A 308 13.16 22.83 3.08
CA VAL A 308 14.32 23.28 3.86
C VAL A 308 15.52 23.30 2.93
N ILE A 309 16.12 24.47 2.76
CA ILE A 309 17.28 24.70 1.91
C ILE A 309 18.44 25.12 2.80
N ASP A 310 19.43 24.24 2.94
CA ASP A 310 20.61 24.52 3.75
C ASP A 310 21.72 25.11 2.88
N ALA A 311 22.42 26.12 3.42
CA ALA A 311 23.61 26.74 2.83
C ALA A 311 23.42 27.13 1.35
N LEU A 312 22.40 27.93 1.06
CA LEU A 312 22.07 28.38 -0.30
C LEU A 312 23.25 29.08 -1.01
N ASP A 313 24.14 29.72 -0.26
CA ASP A 313 25.37 30.32 -0.77
C ASP A 313 26.38 29.32 -1.34
N GLU A 314 26.28 28.04 -0.99
CA GLU A 314 27.14 26.96 -1.51
C GLU A 314 26.61 26.38 -2.83
N TYR A 315 25.49 26.91 -3.35
CA TYR A 315 24.97 26.53 -4.67
C TYR A 315 25.92 26.98 -5.78
N CYS A 316 26.78 26.06 -6.23
CA CYS A 316 27.75 26.31 -7.29
C CYS A 316 27.24 25.76 -8.62
N SER A 317 27.03 26.65 -9.60
CA SER A 317 26.70 26.28 -10.98
C SER A 317 27.65 26.91 -11.98
N SER A 318 27.91 26.20 -13.08
CA SER A 318 28.56 26.71 -14.29
C SER A 318 27.73 27.77 -15.04
N ASN A 319 26.43 27.92 -14.73
CA ASN A 319 25.55 28.94 -15.29
C ASN A 319 25.27 30.04 -14.24
N PRO A 320 25.65 31.31 -14.51
CA PRO A 320 25.50 32.40 -13.53
C PRO A 320 24.05 32.71 -13.15
N ASN A 321 23.06 32.39 -14.00
CA ASN A 321 21.64 32.69 -13.72
C ASN A 321 20.89 31.54 -13.02
N GLU A 322 21.53 30.39 -12.81
CA GLU A 322 20.80 29.19 -12.41
C GLU A 322 20.23 29.28 -10.98
N LEU A 323 20.91 29.97 -10.07
CA LEU A 323 20.38 30.25 -8.73
C LEU A 323 19.09 31.07 -8.82
N GLN A 324 19.06 32.07 -9.70
CA GLN A 324 17.90 32.91 -9.94
C GLN A 324 16.73 32.10 -10.54
N ASP A 325 17.03 31.20 -11.48
CA ASP A 325 16.04 30.31 -12.09
C ASP A 325 15.45 29.34 -11.04
N LEU A 326 16.30 28.77 -10.18
CA LEU A 326 15.88 27.89 -9.08
C LEU A 326 14.96 28.62 -8.10
N LEU A 327 15.36 29.80 -7.62
CA LEU A 327 14.55 30.60 -6.70
C LEU A 327 13.22 31.03 -7.35
N SER A 328 13.25 31.42 -8.62
CA SER A 328 12.05 31.77 -9.38
C SER A 328 11.08 30.59 -9.48
N ALA A 329 11.59 29.38 -9.74
CA ALA A 329 10.80 28.16 -9.77
C ALA A 329 10.21 27.82 -8.39
N LEU A 330 11.01 27.92 -7.33
CA LEU A 330 10.57 27.67 -5.95
C LEU A 330 9.48 28.64 -5.49
N PHE A 331 9.63 29.94 -5.75
CA PHE A 331 8.62 30.94 -5.40
C PHE A 331 7.35 30.81 -6.25
N THR A 332 7.48 30.42 -7.52
CA THR A 332 6.32 30.09 -8.35
C THR A 332 5.57 28.89 -7.77
N PHE A 333 6.30 27.82 -7.43
CA PHE A 333 5.75 26.64 -6.79
C PHE A 333 5.06 26.95 -5.45
N GLN A 334 5.60 27.90 -4.68
CA GLN A 334 4.98 28.39 -3.45
C GLN A 334 3.68 29.16 -3.71
N LYS A 335 3.62 30.01 -4.74
CA LYS A 335 2.40 30.75 -5.08
C LYS A 335 1.25 29.81 -5.46
N ASP A 336 1.58 28.67 -6.09
CA ASP A 336 0.61 27.71 -6.59
C ASP A 336 0.19 26.63 -5.57
N GLY A 337 0.76 26.61 -4.36
CA GLY A 337 0.49 25.56 -3.37
C GLY A 337 0.72 25.95 -1.91
N PRO A 338 0.38 25.07 -0.95
CA PRO A 338 0.54 25.34 0.49
C PRO A 338 1.99 25.11 0.97
N VAL A 339 2.96 25.78 0.33
CA VAL A 339 4.40 25.56 0.53
C VAL A 339 4.98 26.60 1.48
N ASN A 340 5.79 26.16 2.43
CA ASN A 340 6.60 26.99 3.30
C ASN A 340 8.07 26.74 2.97
N ILE A 341 8.85 27.81 2.83
CA ILE A 341 10.27 27.73 2.51
C ILE A 341 11.06 28.20 3.71
N PHE A 342 12.03 27.41 4.14
CA PHE A 342 13.07 27.79 5.09
C PHE A 342 14.41 27.72 4.37
N ALA A 343 15.19 28.78 4.40
CA ALA A 343 16.48 28.83 3.72
C ALA A 343 17.55 29.46 4.61
N THR A 344 18.75 28.86 4.64
CA THR A 344 19.93 29.42 5.30
C THR A 344 20.97 29.84 4.26
N SER A 345 21.73 30.89 4.57
CA SER A 345 22.80 31.38 3.68
C SER A 345 23.83 32.19 4.47
N ARG A 346 25.05 32.33 3.96
CA ARG A 346 25.92 33.45 4.36
C ARG A 346 25.32 34.79 3.88
N PRO A 347 25.62 35.91 4.56
CA PRO A 347 25.22 37.23 4.09
C PRO A 347 25.82 37.51 2.71
N ASN A 348 24.96 37.63 1.69
CA ASN A 348 25.32 37.97 0.32
C ASN A 348 24.21 38.88 -0.24
N SER A 349 24.57 40.07 -0.73
CA SER A 349 23.59 41.04 -1.24
C SER A 349 22.71 40.50 -2.36
N GLU A 350 23.26 39.67 -3.24
CA GLU A 350 22.52 39.06 -4.35
C GLU A 350 21.43 38.12 -3.83
N ILE A 351 21.79 37.18 -2.95
CA ILE A 351 20.84 36.24 -2.34
C ILE A 351 19.83 36.99 -1.48
N MET A 352 20.29 37.91 -0.64
CA MET A 352 19.45 38.66 0.30
C MET A 352 18.37 39.48 -0.43
N SER A 353 18.70 40.06 -1.59
CA SER A 353 17.72 40.80 -2.40
C SER A 353 16.55 39.94 -2.87
N GLN A 354 16.76 38.63 -3.08
CA GLN A 354 15.70 37.70 -3.47
C GLN A 354 14.72 37.36 -2.35
N PHE A 355 15.11 37.60 -1.09
CA PHE A 355 14.29 37.38 0.10
C PHE A 355 13.80 38.69 0.73
N GLU A 356 13.87 39.80 0.00
CA GLU A 356 13.33 41.09 0.46
C GLU A 356 11.82 40.97 0.71
N GLY A 357 11.36 41.45 1.87
CA GLY A 357 9.96 41.33 2.30
C GLY A 357 9.54 39.98 2.88
N CYS A 358 10.43 38.96 2.90
CA CYS A 358 10.19 37.70 3.61
C CYS A 358 10.44 37.85 5.13
N ILE A 359 10.01 36.85 5.91
CA ILE A 359 10.38 36.76 7.32
C ILE A 359 11.88 36.48 7.39
N GLN A 360 12.62 37.23 8.20
CA GLN A 360 14.07 37.04 8.33
C GLN A 360 14.48 36.87 9.78
N ARG A 361 15.40 35.94 10.04
CA ARG A 361 16.02 35.75 11.36
C ARG A 361 17.49 35.44 11.21
N GLU A 362 18.35 36.35 11.65
CA GLU A 362 19.79 36.10 11.62
C GLU A 362 20.18 34.94 12.55
N ILE A 363 21.01 34.04 12.03
CA ILE A 363 21.60 32.93 12.76
C ILE A 363 22.93 33.40 13.35
N ARG A 364 22.97 33.46 14.68
CA ARG A 364 24.16 33.67 15.49
C ARG A 364 24.14 32.71 16.68
N ALA A 365 25.30 32.19 17.04
CA ALA A 365 25.45 31.42 18.27
C ALA A 365 24.99 32.26 19.48
N GLN A 366 24.16 31.67 20.34
CA GLN A 366 23.62 32.34 21.52
C GLN A 366 24.53 32.06 22.72
N ASP A 367 24.73 33.06 23.57
CA ASP A 367 25.59 32.96 24.76
C ASP A 367 25.23 31.75 25.64
N ASP A 368 23.94 31.49 25.85
CA ASP A 368 23.46 30.34 26.64
C ASP A 368 23.84 28.99 26.00
N ASP A 369 23.76 28.90 24.67
CA ASP A 369 24.14 27.68 23.93
C ASP A 369 25.66 27.48 23.93
N ILE A 370 26.43 28.56 23.77
CA ILE A 370 27.90 28.54 23.86
C ILE A 370 28.31 28.12 25.27
N LEU A 371 27.72 28.72 26.31
CA LEU A 371 27.97 28.35 27.71
C LEU A 371 27.65 26.88 27.97
N ARG A 372 26.52 26.39 27.46
CA ARG A 372 26.15 24.97 27.58
C ARG A 372 27.17 24.06 26.92
N TYR A 373 27.62 24.40 25.72
CA TYR A 373 28.65 23.68 24.99
C TYR A 373 29.98 23.67 25.75
N VAL A 374 30.43 24.83 26.22
CA VAL A 374 31.65 24.96 27.01
C VAL A 374 31.53 24.17 28.31
N ASN A 375 30.42 24.27 29.04
CA ASN A 375 30.24 23.53 30.31
C ASN A 375 30.27 22.01 30.13
N THR A 376 29.79 21.52 28.98
CA THR A 376 29.79 20.09 28.67
C THR A 376 31.17 19.60 28.20
N THR A 377 31.87 20.43 27.42
CA THR A 377 33.12 20.06 26.75
C THR A 377 34.35 20.36 27.60
N LEU A 378 34.31 21.41 28.42
CA LEU A 378 35.45 21.83 29.25
C LEU A 378 35.93 20.69 30.16
N PRO A 379 35.09 19.93 30.89
CA PRO A 379 35.55 18.81 31.71
C PRO A 379 36.31 17.73 30.94
N THR A 380 36.00 17.52 29.65
CA THR A 380 36.65 16.50 28.82
C THR A 380 37.99 16.98 28.23
N LEU A 381 38.13 18.29 28.01
CA LEU A 381 39.36 18.91 27.48
C LEU A 381 40.39 19.26 28.57
N LEU A 382 39.95 19.45 29.81
CA LEU A 382 40.82 19.79 30.93
C LEU A 382 41.74 18.60 31.26
N ARG A 383 43.01 18.68 30.84
CA ARG A 383 44.09 17.90 31.46
C ARG A 383 44.09 18.19 32.96
N SER A 384 44.40 17.17 33.78
CA SER A 384 44.29 17.10 35.25
C SER A 384 44.78 18.28 36.11
N LYS A 385 45.43 19.29 35.51
CA LYS A 385 45.94 20.50 36.15
C LYS A 385 44.93 21.65 36.19
N ILE A 386 44.16 21.90 35.11
CA ILE A 386 43.26 23.07 35.05
C ILE A 386 41.91 22.78 35.74
N SER A 387 41.50 21.50 35.79
CA SER A 387 40.29 21.07 36.52
C SER A 387 40.29 21.42 38.01
N ARG A 388 41.47 21.65 38.60
CA ARG A 388 41.65 21.99 40.03
C ARG A 388 41.46 23.47 40.36
N TYR A 389 41.32 24.35 39.36
CA TYR A 389 41.24 25.79 39.55
C TYR A 389 39.89 26.35 39.04
N PRO A 390 38.88 26.47 39.92
CA PRO A 390 37.56 26.98 39.54
C PRO A 390 37.59 28.37 38.91
N SER A 391 38.44 29.27 39.42
CA SER A 391 38.60 30.63 38.90
C SER A 391 39.05 30.67 37.43
N VAL A 392 39.95 29.77 37.04
CA VAL A 392 40.44 29.65 35.66
C VAL A 392 39.35 29.10 34.74
N GLN A 393 38.53 28.17 35.22
CA GLN A 393 37.40 27.66 34.44
C GLN A 393 36.36 28.75 34.19
N ASP A 394 36.07 29.58 35.18
CA ASP A 394 35.14 30.70 35.03
C ASP A 394 35.68 31.78 34.08
N GLU A 395 36.98 32.03 34.11
CA GLU A 395 37.65 32.90 33.15
C GLU A 395 37.55 32.35 31.72
N VAL A 396 37.85 31.06 31.51
CA VAL A 396 37.69 30.41 30.20
C VAL A 396 36.25 30.49 29.70
N ARG A 397 35.25 30.22 30.53
CA ARG A 397 33.84 30.34 30.16
C ARG A 397 33.51 31.74 29.65
N ARG A 398 33.89 32.78 30.41
CA ARG A 398 33.62 34.18 30.06
C ARG A 398 34.33 34.59 28.79
N GLU A 399 35.63 34.29 28.67
CA GLU A 399 36.42 34.72 27.52
C GLU A 399 36.02 33.99 26.24
N VAL A 400 35.62 32.72 26.31
CA VAL A 400 35.12 31.97 25.14
C VAL A 400 33.81 32.57 24.63
N VAL A 401 32.83 32.82 25.51
CA VAL A 401 31.54 33.43 25.12
C VAL A 401 31.77 34.80 24.50
N LYS A 402 32.60 35.64 25.14
CA LYS A 402 32.93 36.97 24.64
C LYS A 402 33.66 36.94 23.29
N SER A 403 34.54 35.96 23.09
CA SER A 403 35.35 35.85 21.85
C SER A 403 34.63 35.15 20.71
N ALA A 404 33.57 34.39 21.00
CA ALA A 404 32.83 33.65 19.99
C ALA A 404 32.12 34.58 19.00
N ASP A 405 31.65 35.75 19.43
CA ASP A 405 31.02 36.79 18.58
C ASP A 405 29.92 36.24 17.64
N GLY A 406 29.15 35.28 18.15
CA GLY A 406 28.08 34.61 17.40
C GLY A 406 28.52 33.48 16.46
N MET A 407 29.79 33.04 16.52
CA MET A 407 30.34 31.86 15.82
C MET A 407 30.09 30.55 16.57
#